data_AF-A0A660XI37-F1
#
_entry.id   AF-A0A660XI37-F1
#
_cell.length_a   1.000
_cell.length_b   1.000
_cell.length_c   1.000
_cell.angle_alpha   90.00
_cell.angle_beta   90.00
_cell.angle_gamma   90.00
#
_symmetry.space_group_name_H-M   'P 1'
#
loop_
_entity.id
_entity.type
_entity.pdbx_description
1 polymer ?
#
loop_
_entity_poly.entity_id
_entity_poly.type
_entity_poly.pdbx_seq_one_letter_code
_entity_poly.pdbx_strand_id
1 'polypeptide(L)'
;MMTSITTAVGFISLLTSQVFPVKYFGIFTAFGVLTAMVLSLVFLPAGIMIFGLPKAKKVNHDKDKEGHSHSKLANNFATGIIKHKYISIIAAVLIIAISLIGIQKLWINSSFLDKFEKDSDIVQTDKFINENFGGTSSLNLILDADGREGAFKEPDVLKLVDKMQKDVGTQLDVVGNTFSLADYMNRMNKVMNADQEAYNTIPDDKNMIAQYLLLYEMSGDPENLNKVVDYNYEKLNVTFQLKKDDAKTINSVLDIIHSYEDNFNDLGISINYAGSGYKALVFANLILDGQIKSLLLSLLIIIVLISIMFKSIKVGLISSVPIILTALISFGIMGYLN
;
A
#
# COMPACT_ATOMS: atom_id res chain seq x y z
N MET A 1 14.74 -32.53 1.05
CA MET A 1 13.36 -32.94 0.69
C MET A 1 12.33 -32.21 1.54
N MET A 2 12.28 -32.45 2.85
CA MET A 2 11.28 -31.81 3.72
C MET A 2 11.31 -30.28 3.65
N THR A 3 12.50 -29.68 3.70
CA THR A 3 12.70 -28.23 3.55
C THR A 3 12.18 -27.71 2.22
N SER A 4 12.50 -28.38 1.10
CA SER A 4 12.02 -27.99 -0.22
C SER A 4 10.50 -28.08 -0.33
N ILE A 5 9.87 -29.11 0.25
CA ILE A 5 8.41 -29.26 0.26
C ILE A 5 7.77 -28.14 1.11
N THR A 6 8.27 -27.91 2.32
CA THR A 6 7.74 -26.85 3.22
C THR A 6 7.87 -25.48 2.56
N THR A 7 9.00 -25.21 1.90
CA THR A 7 9.26 -23.94 1.21
C THR A 7 8.37 -23.79 -0.03
N ALA A 8 8.22 -24.82 -0.86
CA ALA A 8 7.34 -24.79 -2.02
C ALA A 8 5.88 -24.55 -1.61
N VAL A 9 5.41 -25.22 -0.57
CA VAL A 9 4.06 -25.02 -0.01
C VAL A 9 3.88 -23.59 0.53
N GLY A 10 4.90 -23.04 1.20
CA GLY A 10 4.89 -21.64 1.64
C GLY A 10 4.83 -20.63 0.49
N PHE A 11 5.45 -20.92 -0.65
CA PHE A 11 5.32 -20.06 -1.85
C PHE A 11 3.99 -20.26 -2.58
N ILE A 12 3.41 -21.47 -2.55
CA ILE A 12 2.09 -21.76 -3.12
C ILE A 12 0.99 -20.98 -2.39
N SER A 13 1.11 -20.71 -1.09
CA SER A 13 0.12 -19.91 -0.38
C SER A 13 0.03 -18.46 -0.88
N LEU A 14 1.03 -17.96 -1.62
CA LEU A 14 0.96 -16.63 -2.27
C LEU A 14 -0.09 -16.57 -3.38
N LEU A 15 -0.60 -17.70 -3.87
CA LEU A 15 -1.70 -17.77 -4.83
C LEU A 15 -2.99 -17.14 -4.33
N THR A 16 -3.17 -17.02 -3.01
CA THR A 16 -4.33 -16.37 -2.41
C THR A 16 -4.27 -14.84 -2.45
N SER A 17 -3.12 -14.26 -2.81
CA SER A 17 -3.00 -12.82 -3.03
C SER A 17 -3.90 -12.38 -4.19
N GLN A 18 -4.50 -11.20 -4.14
CA GLN A 18 -5.26 -10.67 -5.28
C GLN A 18 -4.36 -10.07 -6.38
N VAL A 19 -3.07 -9.92 -6.09
CA VAL A 19 -2.10 -9.22 -6.94
C VAL A 19 -1.39 -10.20 -7.86
N PHE A 20 -1.62 -10.10 -9.18
CA PHE A 20 -1.10 -11.04 -10.17
C PHE A 20 0.43 -11.27 -10.11
N PRO A 21 1.28 -10.22 -10.03
CA PRO A 21 2.73 -10.42 -9.88
C PRO A 21 3.12 -11.33 -8.70
N VAL A 22 2.43 -11.21 -7.56
CA VAL A 22 2.68 -12.02 -6.36
C VAL A 22 2.32 -13.49 -6.60
N LYS A 23 1.22 -13.75 -7.31
CA LYS A 23 0.83 -15.11 -7.70
C LYS A 23 1.88 -15.76 -8.60
N TYR A 24 2.34 -15.06 -9.64
CA TYR A 24 3.35 -15.58 -10.55
C TYR A 24 4.67 -15.86 -9.84
N PHE A 25 5.12 -14.93 -9.00
CA PHE A 25 6.31 -15.11 -8.17
C PHE A 25 6.21 -16.37 -7.29
N GLY A 26 5.06 -16.61 -6.65
CA GLY A 26 4.81 -17.81 -5.85
C GLY A 26 4.92 -19.10 -6.66
N ILE A 27 4.28 -19.16 -7.84
CA ILE A 27 4.31 -20.33 -8.72
C ILE A 27 5.75 -20.63 -9.20
N PHE A 28 6.43 -19.62 -9.74
CA PHE A 28 7.79 -19.80 -10.27
C PHE A 28 8.78 -20.18 -9.17
N THR A 29 8.66 -19.61 -7.98
CA THR A 29 9.55 -19.95 -6.86
C THR A 29 9.27 -21.35 -6.34
N ALA A 30 8.01 -21.75 -6.19
CA ALA A 30 7.66 -23.12 -5.80
C ALA A 30 8.16 -24.16 -6.80
N PHE A 31 7.98 -23.90 -8.10
CA PHE A 31 8.51 -24.74 -9.18
C PHE A 31 10.04 -24.81 -9.13
N GLY A 32 10.71 -23.67 -8.96
CA GLY A 32 12.17 -23.60 -8.85
C GLY A 32 12.70 -24.40 -7.68
N VAL A 33 12.06 -24.31 -6.50
CA VAL A 33 12.46 -25.06 -5.29
C VAL A 33 12.27 -26.57 -5.48
N LEU A 34 11.16 -27.00 -6.08
CA LEU A 34 10.91 -28.42 -6.37
C LEU A 34 11.89 -28.95 -7.42
N THR A 35 12.16 -28.17 -8.47
CA THR A 35 13.14 -28.52 -9.50
C THR A 35 14.54 -28.61 -8.91
N ALA A 36 14.94 -27.65 -8.07
CA ALA A 36 16.21 -27.67 -7.36
C ALA A 36 16.33 -28.89 -6.43
N MET A 37 15.23 -29.32 -5.79
CA MET A 37 15.20 -30.54 -5.00
C MET A 37 15.50 -31.77 -5.85
N VAL A 38 14.81 -31.92 -6.99
CA VAL A 38 15.02 -33.06 -7.90
C VAL A 38 16.44 -33.06 -8.45
N LEU A 39 16.92 -31.91 -8.94
CA LEU A 39 18.29 -31.77 -9.41
C LEU A 39 19.30 -32.08 -8.31
N SER A 40 19.11 -31.58 -7.08
CA SER A 40 20.02 -31.90 -5.97
C SER A 40 20.07 -33.40 -5.67
N LEU A 41 18.92 -34.09 -5.71
CA LEU A 41 18.86 -35.52 -5.45
C LEU A 41 19.44 -36.38 -6.57
N VAL A 42 19.48 -35.89 -7.81
CA VAL A 42 20.02 -36.62 -8.96
C VAL A 42 21.48 -36.25 -9.22
N PHE A 43 21.77 -34.96 -9.31
CA PHE A 43 23.09 -34.44 -9.67
C PHE A 43 24.12 -34.58 -8.55
N LEU A 44 23.75 -34.44 -7.26
CA LEU A 44 24.75 -34.64 -6.20
C LEU A 44 25.25 -36.09 -6.16
N PRO A 45 24.39 -37.13 -6.13
CA PRO A 45 24.87 -38.50 -6.17
C PRO A 45 25.60 -38.85 -7.47
N ALA A 46 25.10 -38.39 -8.63
CA ALA A 46 25.76 -38.61 -9.91
C ALA A 46 27.15 -37.94 -9.96
N GLY A 47 27.27 -36.71 -9.45
CA GLY A 47 28.53 -36.00 -9.33
C GLY A 47 29.52 -36.72 -8.41
N ILE A 48 29.06 -37.19 -7.25
CA ILE A 48 29.90 -37.99 -6.34
C ILE A 48 30.35 -39.29 -7.00
N MET A 49 29.50 -39.93 -7.82
CA MET A 49 29.85 -41.16 -8.54
C MET A 49 30.90 -40.92 -9.65
N ILE A 50 30.84 -39.77 -10.33
CA ILE A 50 31.77 -39.43 -11.42
C ILE A 50 33.10 -38.89 -10.89
N PHE A 51 33.07 -37.95 -9.95
CA PHE A 51 34.27 -37.27 -9.45
C PHE A 51 34.92 -37.99 -8.26
N GLY A 52 34.23 -38.99 -7.69
CA GLY A 52 34.64 -39.69 -6.48
C GLY A 52 34.43 -38.86 -5.22
N LEU A 53 34.45 -39.53 -4.06
CA LEU A 53 34.45 -38.83 -2.78
C LEU A 53 35.78 -38.08 -2.60
N PRO A 54 35.78 -36.82 -2.13
CA PRO A 54 37.01 -36.16 -1.74
C PRO A 54 37.73 -37.03 -0.71
N LYS A 55 39.05 -37.22 -0.87
CA LYS A 55 39.86 -38.03 0.06
C LYS A 55 39.66 -37.51 1.48
N ALA A 56 38.89 -38.23 2.29
CA ALA A 56 38.71 -37.90 3.69
C ALA A 56 40.09 -37.94 4.36
N LYS A 57 40.53 -36.79 4.87
CA LYS A 57 41.76 -36.71 5.67
C LYS A 57 41.53 -37.61 6.88
N LYS A 58 42.35 -38.66 7.05
CA LYS A 58 42.25 -39.56 8.22
C LYS A 58 42.31 -38.71 9.50
N VAL A 59 41.18 -38.58 10.16
CA VAL A 59 41.09 -37.90 11.45
C VAL A 59 41.68 -38.87 12.48
N ASN A 60 42.85 -38.52 13.02
CA ASN A 60 43.49 -39.25 14.11
C ASN A 60 42.66 -39.06 15.38
N HIS A 61 41.86 -40.06 15.74
CA HIS A 61 40.99 -40.05 16.93
C HIS A 61 41.73 -39.78 18.25
N ASP A 62 43.05 -39.97 18.32
CA ASP A 62 43.84 -39.74 19.53
C ASP A 62 44.29 -38.29 19.76
N LYS A 63 44.18 -37.40 18.75
CA LYS A 63 44.53 -35.97 18.91
C LYS A 63 43.33 -35.04 19.13
N ASP A 64 42.11 -35.57 19.14
CA ASP A 64 40.88 -34.80 19.32
C ASP A 64 40.45 -34.59 20.78
N LYS A 65 41.29 -34.95 21.77
CA LYS A 65 41.05 -34.57 23.18
C LYS A 65 41.29 -33.07 23.45
N GLU A 66 42.02 -32.37 22.59
CA GLU A 66 42.33 -30.94 22.76
C GLU A 66 41.86 -30.03 21.61
N GLY A 67 41.13 -30.57 20.63
CA GLY A 67 41.03 -29.97 19.30
C GLY A 67 39.66 -29.44 18.85
N HIS A 68 38.80 -28.87 19.70
CA HIS A 68 37.58 -28.21 19.22
C HIS A 68 37.38 -26.80 19.82
N SER A 69 38.16 -25.81 19.39
CA SER A 69 37.91 -24.41 19.78
C SER A 69 36.49 -23.93 19.40
N HIS A 70 35.99 -24.37 18.23
CA HIS A 70 34.63 -24.06 17.79
C HIS A 70 33.53 -24.87 18.51
N SER A 71 33.78 -26.11 18.93
CA SER A 71 32.78 -26.84 19.74
C SER A 71 32.76 -26.36 21.19
N LYS A 72 33.88 -25.88 21.75
CA LYS A 72 33.90 -25.30 23.10
C LYS A 72 33.06 -24.03 23.17
N LEU A 73 33.14 -23.14 22.18
CA LEU A 73 32.29 -21.94 22.12
C LEU A 73 30.81 -22.28 21.99
N ALA A 74 30.45 -23.15 21.03
CA ALA A 74 29.06 -23.56 20.83
C ALA A 74 28.50 -24.30 22.06
N ASN A 75 29.30 -25.18 22.65
CA ASN A 75 28.90 -25.93 23.85
C ASN A 75 28.77 -24.97 25.04
N ASN A 76 29.75 -24.11 25.33
CA ASN A 76 29.67 -23.14 26.41
C ASN A 76 28.48 -22.17 26.26
N PHE A 77 28.16 -21.76 25.03
CA PHE A 77 27.00 -20.95 24.73
C PHE A 77 25.69 -21.73 25.01
N ALA A 78 25.59 -22.98 24.57
CA ALA A 78 24.43 -23.84 24.84
C ALA A 78 24.27 -24.11 26.34
N THR A 79 25.34 -24.45 27.07
CA THR A 79 25.30 -24.65 28.53
C THR A 79 24.95 -23.35 29.25
N GLY A 80 25.41 -22.20 28.75
CA GLY A 80 25.06 -20.87 29.26
C GLY A 80 23.56 -20.55 29.13
N ILE A 81 22.97 -20.83 27.97
CA ILE A 81 21.53 -20.67 27.71
C ILE A 81 20.71 -21.56 28.65
N ILE A 82 21.10 -22.83 28.82
CA ILE A 82 20.39 -23.78 29.66
C ILE A 82 20.50 -23.39 31.15
N LYS A 83 21.70 -22.98 31.59
CA LYS A 83 21.95 -22.55 32.98
C LYS A 83 21.17 -21.28 33.33
N HIS A 84 21.01 -20.36 32.38
CA HIS A 84 20.30 -19.11 32.55
C HIS A 84 18.98 -19.06 31.75
N LYS A 85 18.16 -20.11 31.87
CA LYS A 85 16.89 -20.26 31.13
C LYS A 85 15.95 -19.05 31.26
N TYR A 86 15.87 -18.42 32.44
CA TYR A 86 15.02 -17.24 32.66
C TYR A 86 15.54 -16.00 31.92
N ILE A 87 16.86 -15.81 31.85
CA ILE A 87 17.47 -14.69 31.10
C ILE A 87 17.16 -14.84 29.62
N SER A 88 17.27 -16.06 29.07
CA SER A 88 16.97 -16.33 27.66
C SER A 88 15.50 -16.08 27.33
N ILE A 89 14.58 -16.46 28.23
CA ILE A 89 13.14 -16.19 28.06
C ILE A 89 12.86 -14.69 28.14
N ILE A 90 13.41 -13.98 29.13
CA ILE A 90 13.24 -12.53 29.29
C ILE A 90 13.79 -11.79 28.06
N ALA A 91 14.97 -12.18 27.57
CA ALA A 91 15.55 -11.60 26.36
C ALA A 91 14.64 -11.82 25.14
N ALA A 92 14.09 -13.02 24.96
CA ALA A 92 13.15 -13.30 23.88
C ALA A 92 11.86 -12.46 24.00
N VAL A 93 11.28 -12.37 25.19
CA VAL A 93 10.09 -11.53 25.46
C VAL A 93 10.38 -10.06 25.18
N LEU A 94 11.56 -9.56 25.58
CA LEU A 94 11.97 -8.19 25.36
C LEU A 94 12.17 -7.89 23.87
N ILE A 95 12.78 -8.81 23.12
CA ILE A 95 12.90 -8.70 21.66
C ILE A 95 11.52 -8.68 21.00
N ILE A 96 10.58 -9.50 21.45
CA ILE A 96 9.20 -9.48 20.95
C ILE A 96 8.54 -8.12 21.24
N ALA A 97 8.67 -7.62 22.47
CA ALA A 97 8.09 -6.33 22.85
C ALA A 97 8.65 -5.17 22.01
N ILE A 98 9.97 -5.11 21.81
CA ILE A 98 10.61 -4.12 20.92
C ILE A 98 10.09 -4.28 19.49
N SER A 99 9.99 -5.51 18.99
CA SER A 99 9.53 -5.77 17.63
C SER A 99 8.08 -5.31 17.43
N LEU A 100 7.20 -5.53 18.42
CA LEU A 100 5.81 -5.05 18.38
C LEU A 100 5.72 -3.52 18.35
N ILE A 101 6.59 -2.82 19.09
CA ILE A 101 6.68 -1.35 19.05
C ILE A 101 7.16 -0.89 17.67
N GLY A 102 8.13 -1.59 17.07
CA GLY A 102 8.61 -1.32 15.71
C GLY A 102 7.50 -1.50 14.67
N ILE A 103 6.73 -2.58 14.75
CA ILE A 103 5.61 -2.89 13.83
C ILE A 103 4.58 -1.75 13.80
N GLN A 104 4.29 -1.12 14.93
CA GLN A 104 3.35 0.01 14.99
C GLN A 104 3.80 1.25 14.23
N LYS A 105 5.11 1.37 13.93
CA LYS A 105 5.67 2.46 13.12
C LYS A 105 5.72 2.15 11.63
N LEU A 106 5.41 0.92 11.25
CA LEU A 106 5.40 0.50 9.86
C LEU A 106 4.23 1.16 9.14
N TRP A 107 4.54 1.94 8.11
CA TRP A 107 3.57 2.57 7.24
C TRP A 107 3.85 2.17 5.79
N ILE A 108 2.84 2.25 4.95
CA ILE A 108 2.92 1.79 3.56
C ILE A 108 3.27 2.97 2.69
N ASN A 109 4.50 2.97 2.20
CA ASN A 109 4.87 3.88 1.14
C ASN A 109 4.29 3.38 -0.20
N SER A 110 3.22 4.04 -0.65
CA SER A 110 2.60 3.81 -1.95
C SER A 110 3.22 4.65 -3.06
N SER A 111 4.14 5.56 -2.74
CA SER A 111 4.73 6.46 -3.72
C SER A 111 5.45 5.67 -4.80
N PHE A 112 5.09 5.94 -6.05
CA PHE A 112 5.79 5.37 -7.19
C PHE A 112 7.14 6.07 -7.40
N LEU A 113 7.17 7.37 -7.16
CA LEU A 113 8.33 8.21 -7.38
C LEU A 113 9.48 7.88 -6.41
N ASP A 114 9.17 7.55 -5.15
CA ASP A 114 10.16 7.14 -4.15
C ASP A 114 10.91 5.84 -4.49
N LYS A 115 10.45 5.09 -5.50
CA LYS A 115 11.14 3.89 -6.01
C LYS A 115 12.32 4.22 -6.93
N PHE A 116 12.44 5.48 -7.35
CA PHE A 116 13.51 5.95 -8.23
C PHE A 116 14.64 6.59 -7.43
N GLU A 117 15.83 6.58 -8.01
CA GLU A 117 16.97 7.31 -7.44
C GLU A 117 16.66 8.81 -7.42
N LYS A 118 17.04 9.48 -6.32
CA LYS A 118 16.72 10.89 -6.08
C LYS A 118 17.25 11.84 -7.17
N ASP A 119 18.33 11.45 -7.83
CA ASP A 119 18.98 12.24 -8.88
C ASP A 119 18.46 11.90 -10.29
N SER A 120 17.49 10.99 -10.44
CA SER A 120 16.94 10.65 -11.75
C SER A 120 16.09 11.78 -12.34
N ASP A 121 16.08 11.88 -13.67
CA ASP A 121 15.35 12.93 -14.41
C ASP A 121 13.85 12.98 -14.04
N ILE A 122 13.24 11.82 -13.77
CA ILE A 122 11.83 11.74 -13.39
C ILE A 122 11.56 12.39 -12.03
N VAL A 123 12.43 12.17 -11.03
CA VAL A 123 12.31 12.76 -9.69
C VAL A 123 12.55 14.26 -9.74
N GLN A 124 13.56 14.72 -10.49
CA GLN A 124 13.86 16.14 -10.63
C GLN A 124 12.74 16.88 -11.37
N THR A 125 12.21 16.29 -12.44
CA THR A 125 11.11 16.88 -13.21
C THR A 125 9.84 16.95 -12.38
N ASP A 126 9.50 15.88 -11.66
CA ASP A 126 8.36 15.87 -10.74
C ASP A 126 8.49 16.96 -9.66
N LYS A 127 9.67 17.09 -9.06
CA LYS A 127 9.96 18.14 -8.08
C LYS A 127 9.78 19.54 -8.69
N PHE A 128 10.31 19.77 -9.90
CA PHE A 128 10.13 21.04 -10.61
C PHE A 128 8.63 21.34 -10.86
N ILE A 129 7.85 20.35 -11.28
CA ILE A 129 6.41 20.53 -11.48
C ILE A 129 5.70 20.82 -10.16
N ASN A 130 6.03 20.11 -9.08
CA ASN A 130 5.41 20.31 -7.76
C ASN A 130 5.79 21.65 -7.10
N GLU A 131 6.96 22.21 -7.41
CA GLU A 131 7.39 23.54 -6.95
C GLU A 131 6.72 24.69 -7.73
N ASN A 132 6.40 24.48 -9.01
CA ASN A 132 5.89 25.54 -9.90
C ASN A 132 4.40 25.42 -10.25
N PHE A 133 3.78 24.25 -10.05
CA PHE A 133 2.40 23.94 -10.44
C PHE A 133 1.63 23.23 -9.31
N GLY A 134 0.36 22.94 -9.56
CA GLY A 134 -0.60 22.42 -8.56
C GLY A 134 -0.39 20.97 -8.11
N GLY A 135 0.57 20.25 -8.68
CA GLY A 135 0.85 18.86 -8.33
C GLY A 135 0.94 17.91 -9.53
N THR A 136 1.56 16.74 -9.34
CA THR A 136 1.64 15.66 -10.36
C THR A 136 0.68 14.50 -10.10
N SER A 137 0.13 14.40 -8.89
CA SER A 137 -0.86 13.39 -8.52
C SER A 137 -2.28 13.99 -8.51
N SER A 138 -3.30 13.18 -8.82
CA SER A 138 -4.69 13.64 -8.78
C SER A 138 -5.60 12.71 -7.99
N LEU A 139 -6.52 13.32 -7.24
CA LEU A 139 -7.69 12.68 -6.67
C LEU A 139 -8.92 13.28 -7.37
N ASN A 140 -9.74 12.43 -7.96
CA ASN A 140 -10.98 12.84 -8.60
C ASN A 140 -12.14 12.39 -7.71
N LEU A 141 -12.91 13.34 -7.23
CA LEU A 141 -14.15 13.11 -6.50
C LEU A 141 -15.30 13.19 -7.49
N ILE A 142 -16.00 12.07 -7.69
CA ILE A 142 -17.15 11.97 -8.57
C ILE A 142 -18.40 12.01 -7.70
N LEU A 143 -19.12 13.11 -7.76
CA LEU A 143 -20.42 13.28 -7.14
C LEU A 143 -21.49 12.83 -8.13
N ASP A 144 -22.41 11.97 -7.69
CA ASP A 144 -23.45 11.39 -8.55
C ASP A 144 -24.83 11.65 -7.93
N ALA A 145 -25.74 12.22 -8.69
CA ALA A 145 -27.10 12.55 -8.25
C ALA A 145 -28.10 11.41 -8.51
N ASP A 146 -27.62 10.20 -8.80
CA ASP A 146 -28.38 8.95 -8.93
C ASP A 146 -29.60 9.09 -9.87
N GLY A 147 -29.39 9.74 -11.02
CA GLY A 147 -30.40 9.92 -12.07
C GLY A 147 -31.24 11.21 -11.96
N ARG A 148 -30.90 12.13 -11.04
CA ARG A 148 -31.55 13.44 -10.93
C ARG A 148 -30.93 14.45 -11.90
N GLU A 149 -31.54 14.59 -13.08
CA GLU A 149 -31.11 15.55 -14.10
C GLU A 149 -31.06 16.99 -13.57
N GLY A 150 -29.96 17.70 -13.89
CA GLY A 150 -29.80 19.09 -13.49
C GLY A 150 -29.53 19.31 -12.00
N ALA A 151 -29.21 18.26 -11.22
CA ALA A 151 -28.84 18.40 -9.81
C ALA A 151 -27.65 19.34 -9.61
N PHE A 152 -26.64 19.29 -10.47
CA PHE A 152 -25.48 20.19 -10.42
C PHE A 152 -25.72 21.58 -11.00
N LYS A 153 -26.98 21.94 -11.27
CA LYS A 153 -27.40 23.33 -11.52
C LYS A 153 -28.02 23.98 -10.27
N GLU A 154 -28.20 23.21 -9.19
CA GLU A 154 -28.80 23.72 -7.97
C GLU A 154 -27.79 24.52 -7.14
N PRO A 155 -28.13 25.75 -6.72
CA PRO A 155 -27.25 26.60 -5.93
C PRO A 155 -26.73 25.93 -4.66
N ASP A 156 -27.59 25.22 -3.93
CA ASP A 156 -27.23 24.61 -2.64
C ASP A 156 -26.19 23.51 -2.81
N VAL A 157 -26.32 22.70 -3.86
CA VAL A 157 -25.35 21.66 -4.22
C VAL A 157 -24.00 22.29 -4.59
N LEU A 158 -24.00 23.28 -5.48
CA LEU A 158 -22.76 23.91 -5.95
C LEU A 158 -22.06 24.70 -4.84
N LYS A 159 -22.80 25.34 -3.93
CA LYS A 159 -22.23 25.99 -2.74
C LYS A 159 -21.59 24.99 -1.78
N LEU A 160 -22.20 23.81 -1.61
CA LEU A 160 -21.60 22.75 -0.79
C LEU A 160 -20.29 22.25 -1.41
N VAL A 161 -20.27 22.05 -2.72
CA VAL A 161 -19.06 21.71 -3.48
C VAL A 161 -17.97 22.77 -3.34
N ASP A 162 -18.32 24.04 -3.55
CA ASP A 162 -17.41 25.19 -3.42
C ASP A 162 -16.81 25.28 -2.01
N LYS A 163 -17.64 25.09 -0.98
CA LYS A 163 -17.20 25.09 0.42
C LYS A 163 -16.23 23.94 0.71
N MET A 164 -16.59 22.71 0.33
CA MET A 164 -15.72 21.55 0.50
C MET A 164 -14.39 21.73 -0.24
N GLN A 165 -14.40 22.23 -1.47
CA GLN A 165 -13.18 22.51 -2.24
C GLN A 165 -12.26 23.50 -1.51
N LYS A 166 -12.83 24.61 -1.02
CA LYS A 166 -12.09 25.63 -0.28
C LYS A 166 -11.53 25.08 1.03
N ASP A 167 -12.30 24.29 1.78
CA ASP A 167 -11.84 23.66 3.02
C ASP A 167 -10.67 22.70 2.77
N VAL A 168 -10.80 21.80 1.78
CA VAL A 168 -9.72 20.87 1.41
C VAL A 168 -8.48 21.63 0.94
N GLY A 169 -8.64 22.66 0.10
CA GLY A 169 -7.53 23.44 -0.45
C GLY A 169 -6.83 24.35 0.57
N THR A 170 -7.52 24.78 1.64
CA THR A 170 -6.95 25.67 2.66
C THR A 170 -6.40 24.93 3.88
N GLN A 171 -6.97 23.77 4.24
CA GLN A 171 -6.51 23.00 5.40
C GLN A 171 -5.26 22.16 5.10
N LEU A 172 -4.97 21.89 3.83
CA LEU A 172 -3.90 20.97 3.42
C LEU A 172 -2.96 21.60 2.40
N ASP A 173 -1.78 22.03 2.83
CA ASP A 173 -0.71 22.60 1.97
C ASP A 173 -0.26 21.67 0.82
N VAL A 174 -0.54 20.37 0.95
CA VAL A 174 -0.21 19.34 -0.04
C VAL A 174 -1.16 19.35 -1.25
N VAL A 175 -2.33 19.97 -1.11
CA VAL A 175 -3.28 20.20 -2.21
C VAL A 175 -2.82 21.46 -2.94
N GLY A 176 -2.24 21.29 -4.12
CA GLY A 176 -1.73 22.44 -4.87
C GLY A 176 -2.79 23.16 -5.69
N ASN A 177 -3.84 22.46 -6.12
CA ASN A 177 -4.99 23.09 -6.78
C ASN A 177 -6.27 22.24 -6.63
N THR A 178 -7.43 22.87 -6.70
CA THR A 178 -8.73 22.19 -6.84
C THR A 178 -9.48 22.76 -8.04
N PHE A 179 -10.27 21.94 -8.71
CA PHE A 179 -11.01 22.38 -9.90
C PHE A 179 -12.32 21.61 -10.08
N SER A 180 -13.42 22.33 -10.26
CA SER A 180 -14.75 21.78 -10.57
C SER A 180 -15.63 22.77 -11.34
N LEU A 181 -16.90 22.41 -11.55
CA LEU A 181 -17.91 23.34 -12.08
C LEU A 181 -18.13 24.57 -11.19
N ALA A 182 -17.92 24.46 -9.88
CA ALA A 182 -18.04 25.58 -8.95
C ALA A 182 -17.08 26.72 -9.31
N ASP A 183 -15.86 26.41 -9.74
CA ASP A 183 -14.86 27.39 -10.16
C ASP A 183 -15.30 28.18 -11.40
N TYR A 184 -15.93 27.49 -12.37
CA TYR A 184 -16.56 28.15 -13.50
C TYR A 184 -17.65 29.12 -13.05
N MET A 185 -18.55 28.67 -12.16
CA MET A 185 -19.66 29.50 -11.70
C MET A 185 -19.20 30.73 -10.91
N ASN A 186 -18.24 30.57 -9.99
CA ASN A 186 -17.62 31.67 -9.26
C ASN A 186 -16.99 32.69 -10.22
N ARG A 187 -16.19 32.21 -11.19
CA ARG A 187 -15.49 33.09 -12.14
C ARG A 187 -16.46 33.80 -13.07
N MET A 188 -17.45 33.10 -13.59
CA MET A 188 -18.47 33.69 -14.47
C MET A 188 -19.28 34.74 -13.71
N ASN A 189 -19.71 34.43 -12.48
CA ASN A 189 -20.45 35.39 -11.67
C ASN A 189 -19.65 36.66 -11.40
N LYS A 190 -18.36 36.54 -11.08
CA LYS A 190 -17.45 37.67 -10.92
C LYS A 190 -17.31 38.50 -12.20
N VAL A 191 -17.05 37.87 -13.34
CA VAL A 191 -16.84 38.57 -14.63
C VAL A 191 -18.12 39.29 -15.08
N MET A 192 -19.28 38.64 -14.94
CA MET A 192 -20.57 39.23 -15.31
C MET A 192 -20.96 40.43 -14.41
N ASN A 193 -20.37 40.53 -13.22
CA ASN A 193 -20.53 41.64 -12.28
C ASN A 193 -19.30 42.57 -12.26
N ALA A 194 -18.72 42.82 -13.43
CA ALA A 194 -17.60 43.76 -13.62
C ALA A 194 -16.36 43.47 -12.77
N ASP A 195 -16.00 42.18 -12.65
CA ASP A 195 -14.83 41.67 -11.93
C ASP A 195 -14.77 42.02 -10.43
N GLN A 196 -15.92 42.32 -9.82
CA GLN A 196 -16.01 42.62 -8.39
C GLN A 196 -15.82 41.36 -7.55
N GLU A 197 -14.86 41.39 -6.61
CA GLU A 197 -14.52 40.24 -5.75
C GLU A 197 -15.71 39.73 -4.91
N ALA A 198 -16.65 40.62 -4.56
CA ALA A 198 -17.86 40.25 -3.84
C ALA A 198 -18.75 39.23 -4.60
N TYR A 199 -18.60 39.13 -5.92
CA TYR A 199 -19.32 38.20 -6.78
C TYR A 199 -18.50 36.95 -7.13
N ASN A 200 -17.34 36.74 -6.51
CA ASN A 200 -16.56 35.49 -6.61
C ASN A 200 -17.18 34.37 -5.75
N THR A 201 -18.47 34.13 -5.98
CA THR A 201 -19.33 33.20 -5.24
C THR A 201 -20.34 32.57 -6.20
N ILE A 202 -20.86 31.41 -5.82
CA ILE A 202 -21.93 30.73 -6.55
C ILE A 202 -23.20 31.59 -6.49
N PRO A 203 -23.88 31.85 -7.63
CA PRO A 203 -25.15 32.55 -7.64
C PRO A 203 -26.23 31.84 -6.81
N ASP A 204 -27.10 32.60 -6.16
CA ASP A 204 -28.20 32.05 -5.35
C ASP A 204 -29.37 31.52 -6.18
N ASP A 205 -29.46 31.89 -7.45
CA ASP A 205 -30.59 31.56 -8.34
C ASP A 205 -30.22 30.49 -9.38
N LYS A 206 -31.04 29.44 -9.46
CA LYS A 206 -30.86 28.32 -10.40
C LYS A 206 -30.93 28.77 -11.86
N ASN A 207 -31.78 29.74 -12.20
CA ASN A 207 -31.89 30.23 -13.58
C ASN A 207 -30.65 31.04 -13.98
N MET A 208 -30.03 31.76 -13.04
CA MET A 208 -28.77 32.45 -13.28
C MET A 208 -27.64 31.46 -13.59
N ILE A 209 -27.53 30.38 -12.81
CA ILE A 209 -26.57 29.29 -13.06
C ILE A 209 -26.79 28.69 -14.45
N ALA A 210 -28.05 28.37 -14.80
CA ALA A 210 -28.39 27.85 -16.12
C ALA A 210 -28.02 28.82 -17.27
N GLN A 211 -28.23 30.12 -17.08
CA GLN A 211 -27.86 31.14 -18.07
C GLN A 211 -26.35 31.26 -18.24
N TYR A 212 -25.59 31.18 -17.16
CA TYR A 212 -24.13 31.16 -17.23
C TYR A 212 -23.62 29.91 -17.97
N LEU A 213 -24.14 28.74 -17.65
CA LEU A 213 -23.79 27.50 -18.36
C LEU A 213 -24.09 27.60 -19.86
N LEU A 214 -25.28 28.08 -20.23
CA LEU A 214 -25.65 28.30 -21.62
C LEU A 214 -24.70 29.28 -22.32
N LEU A 215 -24.36 30.40 -21.67
CA LEU A 215 -23.42 31.38 -22.22
C LEU A 215 -22.05 30.75 -22.46
N TYR A 216 -21.57 29.91 -21.53
CA TYR A 216 -20.30 29.21 -21.69
C TYR A 216 -20.36 28.18 -22.82
N GLU A 217 -21.43 27.41 -22.93
CA GLU A 217 -21.63 26.45 -24.04
C GLU A 217 -21.67 27.13 -25.41
N MET A 218 -22.21 28.35 -25.49
CA MET A 218 -22.29 29.11 -26.73
C MET A 218 -20.98 29.82 -27.12
N SER A 219 -20.17 30.24 -26.14
CA SER A 219 -19.02 31.12 -26.36
C SER A 219 -17.66 30.50 -26.04
N GLY A 220 -17.64 29.50 -25.16
CA GLY A 220 -16.46 28.75 -24.77
C GLY A 220 -16.30 27.48 -25.59
N ASP A 221 -15.34 26.66 -25.16
CA ASP A 221 -15.17 25.30 -25.67
C ASP A 221 -15.99 24.34 -24.79
N PRO A 222 -17.09 23.74 -25.32
CA PRO A 222 -17.93 22.81 -24.56
C PRO A 222 -17.17 21.61 -24.01
N GLU A 223 -16.06 21.21 -24.64
CA GLU A 223 -15.24 20.10 -24.16
C GLU A 223 -14.62 20.38 -22.79
N ASN A 224 -14.50 21.65 -22.37
CA ASN A 224 -14.03 21.99 -21.04
C ASN A 224 -15.06 21.69 -19.95
N LEU A 225 -16.36 21.88 -20.22
CA LEU A 225 -17.42 21.50 -19.28
C LEU A 225 -17.51 19.98 -19.14
N ASN A 226 -17.35 19.25 -20.24
CA ASN A 226 -17.37 17.77 -20.25
C ASN A 226 -16.29 17.13 -19.35
N LYS A 227 -15.25 17.88 -18.93
CA LYS A 227 -14.21 17.41 -18.00
C LYS A 227 -14.65 17.47 -16.53
N VAL A 228 -15.63 18.32 -16.22
CA VAL A 228 -16.11 18.57 -14.85
C VAL A 228 -17.55 18.14 -14.62
N VAL A 229 -18.37 18.05 -15.65
CA VAL A 229 -19.78 17.65 -15.55
C VAL A 229 -20.18 16.78 -16.74
N ASP A 230 -21.14 15.89 -16.55
CA ASP A 230 -21.75 15.14 -17.64
C ASP A 230 -22.85 15.95 -18.37
N TYR A 231 -23.30 15.44 -19.52
CA TYR A 231 -24.27 16.15 -20.36
C TYR A 231 -25.59 16.48 -19.64
N ASN A 232 -26.06 15.58 -18.76
CA ASN A 232 -27.32 15.76 -18.03
C ASN A 232 -27.17 16.55 -16.73
N TYR A 233 -25.94 16.94 -16.34
CA TYR A 233 -25.67 17.56 -15.05
C TYR A 233 -26.11 16.68 -13.86
N GLU A 234 -25.97 15.37 -14.02
CA GLU A 234 -26.21 14.31 -13.03
C GLU A 234 -24.93 13.87 -12.32
N LYS A 235 -23.75 14.12 -12.91
CA LYS A 235 -22.45 13.74 -12.36
C LYS A 235 -21.48 14.90 -12.42
N LEU A 236 -20.81 15.17 -11.31
CA LEU A 236 -19.80 16.20 -11.20
C LEU A 236 -18.45 15.60 -10.82
N ASN A 237 -17.42 15.92 -11.58
CA ASN A 237 -16.03 15.59 -11.28
C ASN A 237 -15.33 16.81 -10.64
N VAL A 238 -14.93 16.66 -9.37
CA VAL A 238 -14.09 17.61 -8.66
C VAL A 238 -12.68 17.05 -8.61
N THR A 239 -11.73 17.77 -9.20
CA THR A 239 -10.33 17.35 -9.29
C THR A 239 -9.50 18.05 -8.23
N PHE A 240 -8.83 17.28 -7.37
CA PHE A 240 -7.83 17.75 -6.42
C PHE A 240 -6.45 17.36 -6.94
N GLN A 241 -5.59 18.34 -7.16
CA GLN A 241 -4.22 18.12 -7.57
C GLN A 241 -3.30 18.17 -6.35
N LEU A 242 -2.51 17.11 -6.20
CA LEU A 242 -1.72 16.81 -5.02
C LEU A 242 -0.24 16.84 -5.37
N LYS A 243 0.56 17.47 -4.50
CA LYS A 243 2.01 17.52 -4.63
C LYS A 243 2.73 16.24 -4.22
N LYS A 244 1.99 15.27 -3.68
CA LYS A 244 2.48 13.95 -3.26
C LYS A 244 1.49 12.86 -3.63
N ASP A 245 1.99 11.65 -3.86
CA ASP A 245 1.24 10.45 -4.25
C ASP A 245 1.20 9.38 -3.14
N ASP A 246 1.66 9.72 -1.94
CA ASP A 246 1.68 8.81 -0.81
C ASP A 246 0.28 8.63 -0.18
N ALA A 247 0.02 7.44 0.36
CA ALA A 247 -1.27 7.07 0.92
C ALA A 247 -1.69 7.96 2.09
N LYS A 248 -0.74 8.51 2.87
CA LYS A 248 -1.07 9.39 4.01
C LYS A 248 -1.66 10.70 3.50
N THR A 249 -1.02 11.33 2.51
CA THR A 249 -1.51 12.53 1.84
C THR A 249 -2.94 12.34 1.32
N ILE A 250 -3.17 11.25 0.59
CA ILE A 250 -4.50 10.98 0.00
C ILE A 250 -5.54 10.75 1.09
N ASN A 251 -5.23 9.98 2.13
CA ASN A 251 -6.14 9.75 3.26
C ASN A 251 -6.49 11.06 3.98
N SER A 252 -5.53 11.97 4.19
CA SER A 252 -5.82 13.27 4.82
C SER A 252 -6.82 14.11 4.00
N VAL A 253 -6.79 14.03 2.68
CA VAL A 253 -7.79 14.68 1.82
C VAL A 253 -9.14 13.98 1.92
N LEU A 254 -9.15 12.64 1.90
CA LEU A 254 -10.37 11.84 2.04
C LEU A 254 -11.05 12.07 3.40
N ASP A 255 -10.30 12.22 4.49
CA ASP A 255 -10.85 12.49 5.84
C ASP A 255 -11.68 13.78 5.87
N ILE A 256 -11.24 14.82 5.17
CA ILE A 256 -12.00 16.07 5.04
C ILE A 256 -13.24 15.84 4.17
N ILE A 257 -13.09 15.16 3.03
CA ILE A 257 -14.24 14.89 2.13
C ILE A 257 -15.31 14.04 2.84
N HIS A 258 -14.93 13.05 3.63
CA HIS A 258 -15.87 12.23 4.41
C HIS A 258 -16.68 13.07 5.41
N SER A 259 -16.13 14.16 5.95
CA SER A 259 -16.88 15.06 6.83
C SER A 259 -18.06 15.77 6.14
N TYR A 260 -18.05 15.80 4.81
CA TYR A 260 -19.12 16.36 3.97
C TYR A 260 -20.08 15.30 3.42
N GLU A 261 -19.80 14.01 3.62
CA GLU A 261 -20.55 12.89 3.02
C GLU A 261 -22.02 12.91 3.45
N ASP A 262 -22.30 13.13 4.73
CA ASP A 262 -23.68 13.25 5.23
C ASP A 262 -24.42 14.44 4.59
N ASN A 263 -23.74 15.57 4.40
CA ASN A 263 -24.35 16.74 3.75
C ASN A 263 -24.67 16.51 2.27
N PHE A 264 -23.84 15.74 1.56
CA PHE A 264 -24.12 15.35 0.18
C PHE A 264 -25.26 14.32 0.12
N ASN A 265 -25.27 13.35 1.02
CA ASN A 265 -26.34 12.36 1.13
C ASN A 265 -27.71 13.00 1.42
N ASP A 266 -27.77 14.03 2.27
CA ASP A 266 -28.98 14.81 2.55
C ASP A 266 -29.55 15.50 1.29
N LEU A 267 -28.68 15.82 0.32
CA LEU A 267 -29.03 16.39 -0.98
C LEU A 267 -29.26 15.32 -2.07
N GLY A 268 -29.24 14.03 -1.70
CA GLY A 268 -29.38 12.91 -2.61
C GLY A 268 -28.20 12.78 -3.58
N ILE A 269 -26.98 13.04 -3.11
CA ILE A 269 -25.75 12.94 -3.90
C ILE A 269 -24.83 11.90 -3.28
N SER A 270 -24.50 10.87 -4.04
CA SER A 270 -23.53 9.86 -3.64
C SER A 270 -22.10 10.25 -4.03
N ILE A 271 -21.14 9.80 -3.24
CA ILE A 271 -19.71 10.10 -3.41
C ILE A 271 -18.97 8.88 -3.95
N ASN A 272 -18.21 9.09 -5.03
CA ASN A 272 -17.32 8.09 -5.61
C ASN A 272 -15.92 8.69 -5.82
N TYR A 273 -14.90 7.84 -5.88
CA TYR A 273 -13.51 8.28 -6.00
C TYR A 273 -12.81 7.68 -7.22
N ALA A 274 -11.96 8.48 -7.85
CA ALA A 274 -11.15 8.15 -9.00
C ALA A 274 -9.81 8.93 -8.97
N GLY A 275 -9.06 8.90 -10.07
CA GLY A 275 -7.75 9.58 -10.17
C GLY A 275 -6.57 8.67 -9.89
N SER A 276 -5.37 9.13 -10.24
CA SER A 276 -4.13 8.36 -10.12
C SER A 276 -3.75 8.09 -8.66
N GLY A 277 -3.91 9.09 -7.79
CA GLY A 277 -3.64 8.99 -6.36
C GLY A 277 -4.54 7.96 -5.69
N TYR A 278 -5.87 8.06 -5.88
CA TYR A 278 -6.81 7.12 -5.29
C TYR A 278 -6.55 5.67 -5.72
N LYS A 279 -6.27 5.45 -7.02
CA LYS A 279 -5.89 4.12 -7.53
C LYS A 279 -4.66 3.58 -6.80
N ALA A 280 -3.61 4.38 -6.64
CA ALA A 280 -2.40 3.97 -5.94
C ALA A 280 -2.68 3.56 -4.49
N LEU A 281 -3.53 4.31 -3.79
CA LEU A 281 -3.99 3.97 -2.44
C LEU A 281 -4.76 2.64 -2.42
N VAL A 282 -5.73 2.44 -3.30
CA VAL A 282 -6.50 1.19 -3.37
C VAL A 282 -5.59 0.00 -3.66
N PHE A 283 -4.65 0.14 -4.60
CA PHE A 283 -3.65 -0.90 -4.88
C PHE A 283 -2.79 -1.21 -3.65
N ALA A 284 -2.34 -0.19 -2.91
CA ALA A 284 -1.55 -0.38 -1.70
C ALA A 284 -2.33 -1.15 -0.63
N ASN A 285 -3.60 -0.81 -0.41
CA ASN A 285 -4.47 -1.51 0.54
C ASN A 285 -4.75 -2.96 0.12
N LEU A 286 -5.00 -3.21 -1.17
CA LEU A 286 -5.18 -4.57 -1.69
C LEU A 286 -3.92 -5.43 -1.55
N ILE A 287 -2.73 -4.84 -1.76
CA ILE A 287 -1.44 -5.52 -1.55
C ILE A 287 -1.29 -5.89 -0.07
N LEU A 288 -1.53 -4.95 0.85
CA LEU A 288 -1.45 -5.19 2.29
C LEU A 288 -2.38 -6.30 2.76
N ASP A 289 -3.67 -6.18 2.43
CA ASP A 289 -4.67 -7.16 2.83
C ASP A 289 -4.32 -8.54 2.28
N GLY A 290 -3.87 -8.59 1.01
CA GLY A 290 -3.37 -9.79 0.38
C GLY A 290 -2.14 -10.36 1.10
N GLN A 291 -1.20 -9.52 1.51
CA GLN A 291 0.04 -9.92 2.19
C GLN A 291 -0.24 -10.44 3.61
N ILE A 292 -1.08 -9.77 4.39
CA ILE A 292 -1.45 -10.20 5.74
C ILE A 292 -2.19 -11.53 5.67
N LYS A 293 -3.21 -11.66 4.80
CA LYS A 293 -3.98 -12.90 4.63
C LYS A 293 -3.08 -14.05 4.15
N SER A 294 -2.24 -13.81 3.15
CA SER A 294 -1.34 -14.86 2.63
C SER A 294 -0.26 -15.26 3.63
N LEU A 295 0.28 -14.33 4.41
CA LEU A 295 1.25 -14.64 5.46
C LEU A 295 0.62 -15.49 6.56
N LEU A 296 -0.55 -15.10 7.08
CA LEU A 296 -1.25 -15.87 8.10
C LEU A 296 -1.62 -17.27 7.59
N LEU A 297 -2.10 -17.36 6.35
CA LEU A 297 -2.40 -18.64 5.72
C LEU A 297 -1.13 -19.50 5.54
N SER A 298 -0.02 -18.90 5.10
CA SER A 298 1.27 -19.59 4.95
C SER A 298 1.75 -20.18 6.27
N LEU A 299 1.65 -19.40 7.36
CA LEU A 299 2.05 -19.80 8.69
C LEU A 299 1.18 -20.97 9.18
N LEU A 300 -0.13 -20.88 8.98
CA LEU A 300 -1.07 -21.94 9.33
C LEU A 300 -0.74 -23.23 8.57
N ILE A 301 -0.53 -23.14 7.26
CA ILE A 301 -0.19 -24.31 6.43
C ILE A 301 1.13 -24.92 6.89
N ILE A 302 2.15 -24.11 7.20
CA ILE A 302 3.44 -24.58 7.72
C ILE A 302 3.25 -25.29 9.07
N ILE A 303 2.47 -24.73 9.99
CA ILE A 303 2.16 -25.36 11.29
C ILE A 303 1.49 -26.72 11.09
N VAL A 304 0.49 -26.81 10.19
CA VAL A 304 -0.21 -28.07 9.88
C VAL A 304 0.76 -29.07 9.30
N LEU A 305 1.58 -28.67 8.34
CA LEU A 305 2.51 -29.54 7.66
C LEU A 305 3.58 -30.08 8.62
N ILE A 306 4.17 -29.23 9.47
CA ILE A 306 5.12 -29.64 10.50
C ILE A 306 4.45 -30.57 11.52
N SER A 307 3.20 -30.29 11.91
CA SER A 307 2.44 -31.15 12.83
C SER A 307 2.23 -32.55 12.26
N ILE A 308 1.91 -32.66 10.97
CA ILE A 308 1.78 -33.94 10.25
C ILE A 308 3.14 -34.65 10.20
N MET A 309 4.21 -33.92 9.88
CA MET A 309 5.56 -34.47 9.79
C MET A 309 6.05 -35.09 11.11
N PHE A 310 5.88 -34.37 12.22
CA PHE A 310 6.26 -34.87 13.54
C PHE A 310 5.22 -35.80 14.17
N LYS A 311 4.11 -36.06 13.46
CA LYS A 311 2.95 -36.82 13.96
C LYS A 311 2.46 -36.30 15.33
N SER A 312 2.62 -35.00 15.58
CA SER A 312 2.33 -34.38 16.87
C SER A 312 2.06 -32.89 16.72
N ILE A 313 0.82 -32.49 17.03
CA ILE A 313 0.37 -31.10 16.99
C ILE A 313 1.16 -30.24 17.98
N LYS A 314 1.51 -30.80 19.16
CA LYS A 314 2.29 -30.08 20.18
C LYS A 314 3.68 -29.71 19.66
N VAL A 315 4.34 -30.65 18.97
CA VAL A 315 5.68 -30.40 18.39
C VAL A 315 5.60 -29.40 17.24
N GLY A 316 4.55 -29.47 16.42
CA GLY A 316 4.31 -28.50 15.34
C GLY A 316 4.14 -27.07 15.85
N LEU A 317 3.32 -26.87 16.88
CA LEU A 317 3.15 -25.54 17.50
C LEU A 317 4.45 -25.02 18.11
N ILE A 318 5.16 -25.84 18.89
CA ILE A 318 6.46 -25.43 19.47
C ILE A 318 7.46 -25.05 18.37
N SER A 319 7.48 -25.81 17.26
CA SER A 319 8.38 -25.57 16.13
C SER A 319 8.03 -24.32 15.32
N SER A 320 6.80 -23.82 15.40
CA SER A 320 6.41 -22.55 14.76
C SER A 320 6.82 -21.31 15.52
N VAL A 321 7.13 -21.40 16.81
CA VAL A 321 7.51 -20.24 17.64
C VAL A 321 8.70 -19.48 17.04
N PRO A 322 9.81 -20.14 16.64
CA PRO A 322 10.93 -19.44 16.00
C PRO A 322 10.57 -18.80 14.65
N ILE A 323 9.64 -19.40 13.90
CA ILE A 323 9.18 -18.88 12.60
C ILE A 323 8.39 -17.58 12.82
N ILE A 324 7.46 -17.58 13.78
CA ILE A 324 6.69 -16.39 14.15
C ILE A 324 7.63 -15.31 14.70
N LEU A 325 8.57 -15.69 15.57
CA LEU A 325 9.52 -14.78 16.17
C LEU A 325 10.40 -14.09 15.12
N THR A 326 10.94 -14.84 14.15
CA THR A 326 11.75 -14.27 13.07
C THR A 326 10.94 -13.33 12.18
N ALA A 327 9.69 -13.66 11.87
CA ALA A 327 8.80 -12.76 11.14
C ALA A 327 8.52 -11.46 11.91
N LEU A 328 8.19 -11.55 13.21
CA LEU A 328 7.96 -10.38 14.06
C LEU A 328 9.20 -9.48 14.14
N ILE A 329 10.38 -10.05 14.34
CA ILE A 329 11.64 -9.30 14.37
C ILE A 329 11.89 -8.60 13.04
N SER A 330 11.66 -9.29 11.92
CA SER A 330 11.84 -8.71 10.59
C SER A 330 10.95 -7.47 10.38
N PHE A 331 9.64 -7.58 10.67
CA PHE A 331 8.73 -6.43 10.56
C PHE A 331 9.03 -5.33 11.58
N GLY A 332 9.43 -5.71 12.80
CA GLY A 332 9.82 -4.76 13.84
C GLY A 332 11.03 -3.92 13.44
N ILE A 333 12.08 -4.57 12.91
CA ILE A 333 13.27 -3.89 12.40
C ILE A 333 12.91 -3.00 11.20
N MET A 334 12.09 -3.48 10.27
CA MET A 334 11.60 -2.66 9.15
C MET A 334 10.92 -1.38 9.66
N GLY A 335 10.05 -1.49 10.67
CA GLY A 335 9.37 -0.31 11.23
C GLY A 335 10.30 0.68 11.94
N TYR A 336 11.47 0.27 12.44
CA TYR A 336 12.48 1.18 12.99
C TYR A 336 13.39 1.82 11.93
N LEU A 337 13.60 1.14 10.81
CA LEU A 337 14.42 1.62 9.69
C LEU A 337 13.60 2.37 8.63
N ASN A 338 12.29 2.51 8.85
CA ASN A 338 11.30 3.05 7.92
C ASN A 338 11.42 4.57 7.74
#